data_AF-A0A2V5T174-F1
#
_entry.id   AF-A0A2V5T174-F1
#
_cell.length_a   1.000
_cell.length_b   1.000
_cell.length_c   1.000
_cell.angle_alpha   90.00
_cell.angle_beta   90.00
_cell.angle_gamma   90.00
#
_symmetry.space_group_name_H-M   'P 1'
#
loop_
_entity.id
_entity.type
_entity.pdbx_description
1 polymer ?
#
loop_
_entity_poly.entity_id
_entity_poly.type
_entity_poly.pdbx_seq_one_letter_code
_entity_poly.pdbx_strand_id
1 'polypeptide(L)'
;MLRWGRADLSPADAVKEAEQDIRTGHIKIYWSGSIASMPVGVPIEVAKQYPKANAGVGCVTNDIPLRKRQEEYARRYNAKIFAYVTQKH
;
A
#
# COMPACT_ATOMS: atom_id res chain seq x y z
N MET A 1 18.31 -2.58 -6.21
CA MET A 1 18.06 -1.13 -6.31
C MET A 1 16.84 -0.81 -5.45
N LEU A 2 17.03 -0.32 -4.22
CA LEU A 2 15.96 -0.06 -3.26
C LEU A 2 15.41 1.36 -3.50
N ARG A 3 14.26 1.47 -4.17
CA ARG A 3 13.63 2.77 -4.47
C ARG A 3 12.86 3.27 -3.24
N TRP A 4 13.57 3.84 -2.28
CA TRP A 4 12.98 4.65 -1.21
C TRP A 4 12.53 6.00 -1.80
N GLY A 5 11.31 6.43 -1.47
CA GLY A 5 10.83 7.76 -1.85
C GLY A 5 10.20 7.84 -3.24
N ARG A 6 9.05 7.19 -3.44
CA ARG A 6 8.15 7.57 -4.53
C ARG A 6 7.42 8.87 -4.16
N ALA A 7 8.03 10.00 -4.51
CA ALA A 7 7.37 11.32 -4.53
C ALA A 7 6.33 11.44 -5.67
N ASP A 8 6.18 10.37 -6.48
CA ASP A 8 5.36 10.21 -7.68
C ASP A 8 4.13 9.30 -7.47
N LEU A 9 3.73 9.01 -6.21
CA LEU A 9 2.54 8.20 -5.91
C LEU A 9 1.24 8.94 -6.30
N SER A 10 0.91 8.91 -7.58
CA SER A 10 -0.41 9.30 -8.07
C SER A 10 -1.44 8.25 -7.64
N PRO A 11 -2.58 8.63 -7.05
CA PRO A 11 -3.66 7.71 -6.73
C PRO A 11 -4.18 6.91 -7.95
N ALA A 12 -3.97 7.39 -9.18
CA ALA A 12 -4.32 6.67 -10.40
C ALA A 12 -3.37 5.50 -10.70
N ASP A 13 -2.10 5.62 -10.33
CA ASP A 13 -1.10 4.57 -10.57
C ASP A 13 -1.21 3.42 -9.55
N ALA A 14 -1.84 3.66 -8.40
CA ALA A 14 -2.12 2.65 -7.38
C ALA A 14 -2.94 1.47 -7.93
N VAL A 15 -3.98 1.77 -8.71
CA VAL A 15 -4.86 0.74 -9.29
C VAL A 15 -4.13 -0.06 -10.37
N LYS A 16 -3.38 0.63 -11.24
CA LYS A 16 -2.59 -0.03 -12.30
C LYS A 16 -1.53 -0.96 -11.72
N GLU A 17 -0.83 -0.52 -10.68
CA GLU A 17 0.15 -1.36 -9.99
C GLU A 17 -0.51 -2.57 -9.33
N ALA A 18 -1.66 -2.40 -8.67
CA ALA A 18 -2.39 -3.53 -8.09
C ALA A 18 -2.80 -4.56 -9.15
N GLU A 19 -3.30 -4.10 -10.30
CA GLU A 19 -3.67 -4.98 -11.41
C GLU A 19 -2.47 -5.73 -12.01
N GLN A 20 -1.32 -5.07 -12.12
CA GLN A 20 -0.08 -5.69 -12.57
C GLN A 20 0.44 -6.72 -11.57
N ASP A 21 0.44 -6.40 -10.28
CA ASP A 21 0.88 -7.30 -9.22
C ASP A 21 -0.06 -8.52 -9.12
N ILE A 22 -1.37 -8.34 -9.28
CA ILE A 22 -2.34 -9.44 -9.38
C ILE A 22 -2.01 -10.35 -10.57
N ARG A 23 -1.76 -9.77 -11.75
CA ARG A 23 -1.48 -10.53 -12.98
C ARG A 23 -0.17 -11.32 -12.88
N THR A 24 0.83 -10.75 -12.20
CA THR A 24 2.17 -11.33 -12.10
C THR A 24 2.38 -12.15 -10.83
N GLY A 25 1.40 -12.18 -9.92
CA GLY A 25 1.49 -12.90 -8.65
C GLY A 25 2.35 -12.21 -7.58
N HIS A 26 2.80 -10.97 -7.81
CA HIS A 26 3.63 -10.21 -6.87
C HIS A 26 2.81 -9.44 -5.84
N ILE A 27 1.90 -10.15 -5.16
CA ILE A 27 0.98 -9.56 -4.18
C ILE A 27 1.77 -9.02 -2.98
N LYS A 28 1.42 -7.81 -2.55
CA LYS A 28 1.93 -7.15 -1.33
C LYS A 28 0.80 -6.35 -0.69
N ILE A 29 0.99 -5.93 0.56
CA ILE A 29 0.08 -5.01 1.24
C ILE A 29 0.86 -3.78 1.68
N TYR A 30 0.30 -2.59 1.43
CA TYR A 30 0.87 -1.33 1.89
C TYR A 30 0.48 -1.03 3.33
N TRP A 31 1.47 -0.62 4.11
CA TRP A 31 1.34 -0.23 5.51
C TRP A 31 1.77 1.22 5.68
N SER A 32 0.99 1.98 6.46
CA SER A 32 1.29 3.38 6.80
C SER A 32 1.86 3.48 8.20
N GLY A 33 2.75 4.45 8.42
CA GLY A 33 3.48 4.67 9.66
C GLY A 33 4.85 3.99 9.70
N SER A 34 5.80 4.63 10.38
CA SER A 34 7.19 4.15 10.52
C SER A 34 7.51 3.60 11.91
N ILE A 35 6.92 4.13 12.99
CA ILE A 35 7.10 3.62 14.37
C ILE A 35 5.97 2.65 14.72
N ALA A 36 4.73 3.12 14.68
CA ALA A 36 3.54 2.27 14.74
C ALA A 36 2.99 2.14 13.31
N SER A 37 3.21 0.97 12.70
CA SER A 37 2.86 0.71 11.31
C SER A 37 1.61 -0.15 11.23
N MET A 38 0.59 0.28 10.48
CA MET A 38 -0.68 -0.43 10.32
C MET A 38 -1.01 -0.61 8.83
N PRO A 39 -1.67 -1.72 8.44
CA PRO A 39 -2.13 -1.91 7.07
C PRO A 39 -3.24 -0.90 6.77
N VAL A 40 -3.17 -0.27 5.59
CA VAL A 40 -4.16 0.75 5.21
C VAL A 40 -5.39 0.06 4.63
N GLY A 41 -6.52 0.13 5.34
CA GLY A 41 -7.82 -0.33 4.84
C GLY A 41 -7.97 -1.86 4.68
N VAL A 42 -7.09 -2.65 5.30
CA VAL A 42 -7.12 -4.13 5.23
C VAL A 42 -7.07 -4.69 6.66
N PRO A 43 -7.89 -5.70 7.00
CA PRO A 43 -7.79 -6.38 8.29
C PRO A 43 -6.37 -6.90 8.54
N ILE A 44 -5.85 -6.67 9.75
CA ILE A 44 -4.45 -6.99 10.07
C ILE A 44 -4.13 -8.48 9.90
N GLU A 45 -5.08 -9.37 10.19
CA GLU A 45 -4.93 -10.82 10.05
C GLU A 45 -4.82 -11.27 8.59
N VAL A 46 -5.41 -10.51 7.66
CA VAL A 46 -5.23 -10.74 6.22
C VAL A 46 -3.90 -10.13 5.77
N ALA A 47 -3.59 -8.91 6.22
CA ALA A 47 -2.39 -8.20 5.81
C ALA A 47 -1.09 -8.93 6.18
N LYS A 48 -1.05 -9.63 7.32
CA LYS A 48 0.12 -10.41 7.78
C LYS A 48 0.47 -11.61 6.88
N GLN A 49 -0.45 -12.06 6.03
CA GLN A 49 -0.22 -13.20 5.14
C GLN A 49 0.57 -12.84 3.88
N TYR A 50 0.82 -11.55 3.63
CA TYR A 50 1.45 -11.04 2.42
C TYR A 50 2.68 -10.18 2.73
N PRO A 51 3.63 -10.07 1.79
CA PRO A 51 4.75 -9.14 1.92
C PRO A 51 4.29 -7.72 2.24
N LYS A 52 4.98 -7.09 3.19
CA LYS A 52 4.75 -5.69 3.58
C LYS A 52 5.49 -4.74 2.63
N ALA A 53 4.78 -3.72 2.16
CA ALA A 53 5.33 -2.56 1.49
C ALA A 53 5.06 -1.28 2.30
N ASN A 54 6.00 -0.33 2.28
CA ASN A 54 5.85 0.93 3.02
C ASN A 54 5.07 1.96 2.18
N ALA A 55 3.97 2.47 2.73
CA ALA A 55 3.19 3.58 2.17
C ALA A 55 3.88 4.92 2.50
N GLY A 56 5.17 5.05 2.22
CA GLY A 56 5.96 6.25 2.51
C GLY A 56 6.48 6.36 3.95
N VAL A 57 6.78 7.60 4.35
CA VAL A 57 7.60 7.93 5.54
C VAL A 57 6.76 8.45 6.72
N GLY A 58 5.54 7.91 6.86
CA GLY A 58 4.43 8.52 7.61
C GLY A 58 4.70 9.12 8.99
N CYS A 59 5.54 8.53 9.86
CA CYS A 59 5.82 9.13 11.19
C CYS A 59 7.05 10.05 11.23
N VAL A 60 7.84 10.16 10.16
CA VAL A 60 9.05 10.99 10.13
C VAL A 60 8.90 12.25 9.27
N THR A 61 7.76 12.44 8.61
CA THR A 61 7.47 13.66 7.85
C THR A 61 6.36 14.49 8.51
N ASN A 62 6.59 15.81 8.57
CA ASN A 62 5.59 16.81 8.97
C ASN A 62 4.75 17.31 7.78
N ASP A 63 5.02 16.85 6.55
CA ASP A 63 4.26 17.20 5.37
C ASP A 63 2.92 16.42 5.33
N ILE A 64 1.87 17.07 5.86
CA ILE A 64 0.52 16.51 5.91
C ILE A 64 -0.06 16.23 4.51
N PRO A 65 0.03 17.14 3.52
CA PRO A 65 -0.38 16.84 2.15
C PRO A 65 0.30 15.61 1.54
N LEU A 66 1.61 15.44 1.74
CA LEU A 66 2.35 14.26 1.29
C LEU A 66 1.82 13.00 1.98
N ARG A 67 1.63 13.02 3.31
CA ARG A 67 1.07 11.88 4.06
C ARG A 67 -0.29 11.45 3.53
N LYS A 68 -1.18 12.41 3.27
CA LYS A 68 -2.51 12.11 2.70
C LYS A 68 -2.42 11.46 1.33
N ARG A 69 -1.53 11.93 0.45
CA ARG A 69 -1.30 11.32 -0.87
C ARG A 69 -0.76 9.91 -0.78
N GLN A 70 0.20 9.67 0.12
CA GLN A 70 0.78 8.35 0.37
C GLN A 70 -0.25 7.35 0.90
N GLU A 71 -1.09 7.78 1.85
CA GLU A 71 -2.14 6.94 2.41
C GLU A 71 -3.26 6.65 1.39
N GLU A 72 -3.65 7.66 0.59
CA GLU A 72 -4.64 7.47 -0.47
C GLU A 72 -4.17 6.50 -1.54
N TYR A 73 -2.89 6.59 -1.93
CA TYR A 73 -2.26 5.61 -2.81
C TYR A 73 -2.38 4.20 -2.23
N ALA A 74 -1.95 4.01 -0.97
CA ALA A 74 -1.99 2.72 -0.29
C ALA A 74 -3.41 2.17 -0.19
N ARG A 75 -4.39 3.03 0.13
CA ARG A 75 -5.81 2.67 0.23
C ARG A 75 -6.35 2.12 -1.08
N ARG A 76 -6.08 2.80 -2.21
CA ARG A 76 -6.55 2.36 -3.54
C ARG A 76 -5.91 1.06 -3.99
N TYR A 77 -4.60 0.94 -3.81
CA TYR A 77 -3.88 -0.30 -4.12
C TYR A 77 -4.42 -1.47 -3.28
N ASN A 78 -4.44 -1.29 -1.96
CA ASN A 78 -4.84 -2.34 -1.02
C ASN A 78 -6.30 -2.76 -1.21
N ALA A 79 -7.21 -1.85 -1.56
CA ALA A 79 -8.61 -2.19 -1.83
C ALA A 79 -8.73 -3.20 -2.98
N LYS A 80 -7.93 -3.05 -4.04
CA LYS A 80 -7.90 -3.98 -5.19
C LYS A 80 -7.29 -5.33 -4.80
N ILE A 81 -6.16 -5.31 -4.10
CA ILE A 81 -5.54 -6.55 -3.60
C ILE A 81 -6.48 -7.30 -2.66
N PHE A 82 -7.07 -6.59 -1.69
CA PHE A 82 -7.96 -7.19 -0.70
C PHE A 82 -9.16 -7.87 -1.37
N ALA A 83 -9.83 -7.18 -2.29
CA ALA A 83 -10.93 -7.76 -3.06
C ALA A 83 -10.52 -9.03 -3.83
N TYR A 84 -9.33 -9.03 -4.44
CA TYR A 84 -8.81 -10.19 -5.17
C TYR A 84 -8.54 -11.38 -4.25
N VAL A 85 -7.85 -11.15 -3.13
CA VAL A 85 -7.47 -12.24 -2.22
C VAL A 85 -8.69 -12.80 -1.48
N THR A 86 -9.69 -11.98 -1.16
CA THR A 86 -10.92 -12.47 -0.51
C THR A 86 -11.83 -13.27 -1.43
N GLN A 87 -11.77 -13.05 -2.75
CA GLN A 87 -12.54 -13.83 -3.74
C GLN A 87 -11.91 -15.19 -4.07
N LYS A 88 -10.64 -15.41 -3.70
CA LYS A 88 -9.96 -16.70 -3.90
C LYS A 88 -10.28 -17.74 -2.82
N HIS A 89 -10.98 -17.35 -1.77
CA HIS A 89 -11.36 -18.22 -0.65
C HIS A 89 -12.78 -18.77 -0.80
#